data_AF-A0A2M7UFS6-F1
#
_entry.id   AF-A0A2M7UFS6-F1
#
_cell.length_a   1.000
_cell.length_b   1.000
_cell.length_c   1.000
_cell.angle_alpha   90.00
_cell.angle_beta   90.00
_cell.angle_gamma   90.00
#
_symmetry.space_group_name_H-M   'P 1'
#
loop_
_entity.id
_entity.type
_entity.pdbx_description
1 polymer ?
#
loop_
_entity_poly.entity_id
_entity_poly.type
_entity_poly.pdbx_seq_one_letter_code
_entity_poly.pdbx_strand_id
1 'polypeptide(L)'
;MLLIIFYLLMLLALLGIAAIVIRKIPILTKLPLEPEGESLPKMQNVAVGLIRGVATRPYHWLMFFGWTEKLLRRTRILFLKIDSFFVSLIAKSRNKSQELAVKSREWVSEKRMKKIEKLKLVARLKMTVEQKEEHLLRSLRQNPKDIKAYRELGLLYLECKNQQDATAAFEEVLRLNPEDEMAKMKLEEMKIKEAGPVVGENKNSESQT
;
A
#
# COMPACT_ATOMS: atom_id res chain seq x y z
N MET A 1 0.86 27.74 6.58
CA MET A 1 1.04 28.22 5.18
C MET A 1 -0.28 28.36 4.42
N LEU A 2 -1.20 27.37 4.42
CA LEU A 2 -2.45 27.43 3.63
C LEU A 2 -3.38 28.62 3.98
N LEU A 3 -3.51 28.97 5.26
CA LEU A 3 -4.34 30.11 5.70
C LEU A 3 -3.82 31.47 5.21
N ILE A 4 -2.49 31.64 5.17
CA ILE A 4 -1.85 32.88 4.70
C ILE A 4 -2.14 33.09 3.21
N ILE A 5 -2.12 32.01 2.43
CA ILE A 5 -2.45 32.01 1.00
C ILE A 5 -3.92 32.43 0.80
N PHE A 6 -4.84 31.91 1.61
CA PHE A 6 -6.26 32.26 1.53
C PHE A 6 -6.54 33.74 1.82
N TYR A 7 -5.93 34.31 2.87
CA TYR A 7 -6.07 35.73 3.18
C TYR A 7 -5.48 36.65 2.11
N LEU A 8 -4.35 36.25 1.51
CA LEU A 8 -3.70 37.01 0.44
C LEU A 8 -4.56 37.04 -0.82
N LEU A 9 -5.22 35.92 -1.14
CA LEU A 9 -6.15 35.80 -2.27
C LEU A 9 -7.42 36.62 -2.05
N MET A 10 -7.96 36.65 -0.82
CA MET A 10 -9.10 37.49 -0.46
C MET A 10 -8.78 38.99 -0.57
N LEU A 11 -7.57 39.39 -0.14
CA LEU A 11 -7.12 40.78 -0.20
C LEU A 11 -6.89 41.24 -1.65
N LEU A 12 -6.36 40.36 -2.50
CA LEU A 12 -6.20 40.60 -3.94
C LEU A 12 -7.55 40.81 -4.63
N ALA A 13 -8.56 40.00 -4.29
CA ALA A 13 -9.92 40.16 -4.82
C ALA A 13 -10.54 41.50 -4.43
N LEU A 14 -10.35 41.92 -3.18
CA LEU A 14 -10.86 43.20 -2.67
C LEU A 14 -10.20 44.40 -3.35
N LEU A 15 -8.88 44.35 -3.56
CA LEU A 15 -8.14 45.35 -4.34
C LEU A 15 -8.60 45.41 -5.79
N GLY A 16 -8.86 44.26 -6.42
CA GLY A 16 -9.38 44.20 -7.79
C GLY A 16 -10.73 44.89 -7.94
N ILE A 17 -11.66 44.64 -7.01
CA ILE A 17 -12.97 45.29 -6.99
C ILE A 17 -12.81 46.80 -6.78
N ALA A 18 -11.98 47.23 -5.83
CA ALA A 18 -11.73 48.65 -5.57
C ALA A 18 -11.14 49.37 -6.79
N ALA A 19 -10.18 48.75 -7.49
CA ALA A 19 -9.57 49.31 -8.69
C ALA A 19 -10.57 49.46 -9.85
N ILE A 20 -11.47 48.49 -10.04
CA ILE A 20 -12.54 48.55 -11.07
C ILE A 20 -13.48 49.72 -10.79
N VAL A 21 -13.88 49.90 -9.53
CA VAL A 21 -14.77 50.99 -9.11
C VAL A 21 -14.11 52.35 -9.38
N ILE A 22 -12.87 52.55 -8.93
CA ILE A 22 -12.12 53.80 -9.13
C ILE A 22 -11.98 54.15 -10.62
N ARG A 23 -11.72 53.16 -11.48
CA ARG A 23 -11.56 53.37 -12.92
C ARG A 23 -12.85 53.77 -13.64
N LYS A 24 -14.03 53.39 -13.12
CA LYS A 24 -15.35 53.69 -13.73
C LYS A 24 -16.04 54.94 -13.19
N ILE A 25 -15.60 55.50 -12.07
CA ILE A 25 -16.09 56.77 -11.53
C ILE A 25 -16.08 57.93 -12.56
N PRO A 26 -15.05 58.18 -13.40
CA PRO A 26 -15.02 59.35 -14.28
C PRO A 26 -16.06 59.31 -15.43
N ILE A 27 -16.65 58.15 -15.71
CA ILE A 27 -17.75 58.01 -16.68
C ILE A 27 -19.08 58.44 -16.06
N LEU A 28 -19.26 58.22 -14.75
CA LEU A 28 -20.46 58.60 -14.01
C LEU A 28 -20.53 60.11 -13.73
N THR A 29 -19.39 60.80 -13.74
CA THR A 29 -19.31 62.25 -13.52
C THR A 29 -19.51 63.09 -14.79
N LYS A 30 -19.57 62.46 -15.98
CA LYS A 30 -19.67 63.16 -17.29
C LYS A 30 -21.06 63.10 -17.94
N LEU A 31 -22.06 62.56 -17.27
CA LEU A 31 -23.43 62.52 -17.79
C LEU A 31 -24.12 63.88 -17.58
N PRO A 32 -24.62 64.55 -18.65
CA PRO A 32 -25.31 65.83 -18.52
C PRO A 32 -26.64 65.63 -17.78
N LEU A 33 -26.90 66.53 -16.84
CA LEU A 33 -28.07 66.55 -15.96
C LEU A 33 -29.00 67.69 -16.40
N GLU A 34 -30.03 67.42 -17.22
CA GLU A 34 -31.29 68.20 -17.29
C GLU A 34 -32.35 67.45 -18.17
N PRO A 35 -33.67 67.72 -18.07
CA PRO A 35 -34.62 66.77 -17.46
C PRO A 35 -35.99 66.67 -18.17
N GLU A 36 -36.47 65.50 -18.61
CA GLU A 36 -37.92 65.36 -18.88
C GLU A 36 -38.46 63.95 -18.55
N GLY A 37 -39.50 63.93 -17.73
CA GLY A 37 -40.41 62.80 -17.55
C GLY A 37 -40.06 61.82 -16.43
N GLU A 38 -40.83 61.90 -15.34
CA GLU A 38 -40.90 60.97 -14.20
C GLU A 38 -39.73 60.97 -13.19
N SER A 39 -40.05 61.50 -12.01
CA SER A 39 -39.16 61.66 -10.86
C SER A 39 -38.68 60.34 -10.27
N LEU A 40 -37.58 59.80 -10.79
CA LEU A 40 -36.74 58.84 -10.09
C LEU A 40 -35.73 59.62 -9.21
N PRO A 41 -35.70 59.41 -7.88
CA PRO A 41 -34.79 60.15 -7.02
C PRO A 41 -33.34 59.83 -7.39
N LYS A 42 -32.56 60.86 -7.72
CA LYS A 42 -31.13 60.78 -8.07
C LYS A 42 -30.41 59.87 -7.07
N MET A 43 -30.05 58.66 -7.49
CA MET A 43 -29.46 57.59 -6.65
C MET A 43 -28.22 58.06 -5.87
N GLN A 44 -27.50 59.05 -6.40
CA GLN A 44 -26.36 59.70 -5.76
C GLN A 44 -26.74 60.45 -4.48
N ASN A 45 -27.86 61.19 -4.49
CA ASN A 45 -28.39 61.88 -3.31
C ASN A 45 -29.06 60.91 -2.33
N VAL A 46 -29.58 59.79 -2.82
CA VAL A 46 -30.10 58.70 -1.96
C VAL A 46 -28.96 57.97 -1.26
N ALA A 47 -27.87 57.64 -1.95
CA ALA A 47 -26.69 57.04 -1.36
C ALA A 47 -25.98 58.00 -0.39
N VAL A 48 -25.79 59.27 -0.77
CA VAL A 48 -25.23 60.30 0.12
C VAL A 48 -26.17 60.61 1.30
N GLY A 49 -27.49 60.56 1.10
CA GLY A 49 -28.50 60.72 2.15
C GLY A 49 -28.59 59.51 3.10
N LEU A 50 -28.40 58.30 2.60
CA LEU A 50 -28.27 57.07 3.40
C LEU A 50 -26.97 57.09 4.21
N ILE A 51 -25.85 57.49 3.59
CA ILE A 51 -24.55 57.63 4.26
C ILE A 51 -24.61 58.74 5.31
N ARG A 52 -25.20 59.91 4.99
CA ARG A 52 -25.43 60.99 5.98
C ARG A 52 -26.38 60.55 7.07
N GLY A 53 -27.51 59.91 6.76
CA GLY A 53 -28.49 59.45 7.75
C GLY A 53 -27.99 58.35 8.68
N VAL A 54 -27.05 57.52 8.21
CA VAL A 54 -26.31 56.54 9.02
C VAL A 54 -25.18 57.23 9.82
N ALA A 55 -24.51 58.23 9.25
CA ALA A 55 -23.41 58.95 9.90
C ALA A 55 -23.86 59.98 10.95
N THR A 56 -25.05 60.57 10.82
CA THR A 56 -25.57 61.60 11.76
C THR A 56 -26.32 61.01 12.95
N ARG A 57 -26.45 59.68 13.04
CA ARG A 57 -27.04 58.98 14.19
C ARG A 57 -25.94 58.30 15.03
N PRO A 58 -25.19 59.06 15.85
CA PRO A 58 -24.03 58.54 16.60
C PRO A 58 -24.37 57.37 17.53
N TYR A 59 -25.63 57.27 17.97
CA TYR A 59 -26.10 56.22 18.87
C TYR A 59 -26.00 54.81 18.28
N HIS A 60 -26.28 54.63 16.99
CA HIS A 60 -26.19 53.32 16.34
C HIS A 60 -24.73 52.89 16.11
N TRP A 61 -23.84 53.86 15.83
CA TRP A 61 -22.42 53.58 15.71
C TRP A 61 -21.84 53.16 17.07
N LEU A 62 -22.16 53.87 18.16
CA LEU A 62 -21.74 53.43 19.51
C LEU A 62 -22.27 52.03 19.88
N MET A 63 -23.55 51.72 19.59
CA MET A 63 -24.08 50.37 19.82
C MET A 63 -23.37 49.31 18.97
N PHE A 64 -23.05 49.63 17.72
CA PHE A 64 -22.29 48.74 16.84
C PHE A 64 -20.89 48.46 17.39
N PHE A 65 -20.17 49.47 17.87
CA PHE A 65 -18.88 49.28 18.54
C PHE A 65 -19.00 48.38 19.78
N GLY A 66 -20.03 48.55 20.62
CA GLY A 66 -20.28 47.66 21.75
C GLY A 66 -20.64 46.22 21.35
N TRP A 67 -21.41 46.04 20.27
CA TRP A 67 -21.76 44.71 19.76
C TRP A 67 -20.54 44.00 19.14
N THR A 68 -19.73 44.72 18.37
CA THR A 68 -18.47 44.19 17.83
C THR A 68 -17.51 43.80 18.94
N GLU A 69 -17.38 44.59 20.01
CA GLU A 69 -16.54 44.24 21.17
C GLU A 69 -16.97 42.91 21.80
N LYS A 70 -18.28 42.69 21.98
CA LYS A 70 -18.83 41.41 22.46
C LYS A 70 -18.58 40.27 21.46
N LEU A 71 -18.69 40.53 20.16
CA LEU A 71 -18.43 39.57 19.09
C LEU A 71 -16.94 39.18 19.05
N LEU A 72 -16.03 40.14 19.18
CA LEU A 72 -14.57 39.94 19.28
C LEU A 72 -14.21 39.08 20.49
N ARG A 73 -14.85 39.30 21.64
CA ARG A 73 -14.67 38.43 22.81
C ARG A 73 -15.16 36.99 22.57
N ARG A 74 -16.31 36.82 21.91
CA ARG A 74 -16.84 35.49 21.56
C ARG A 74 -15.98 34.75 20.53
N THR A 75 -15.52 35.44 19.50
CA THR A 75 -14.64 34.86 18.46
C THR A 75 -13.29 34.44 19.03
N ARG A 76 -12.73 35.20 19.97
CA ARG A 76 -11.52 34.80 20.70
C ARG A 76 -11.70 33.46 21.45
N ILE A 77 -12.82 33.28 22.15
CA ILE A 77 -13.11 32.02 22.88
C ILE A 77 -13.33 30.86 21.90
N LEU A 78 -14.03 31.10 20.78
CA LEU A 78 -14.19 30.12 19.72
C LEU A 78 -12.83 29.70 19.14
N PHE A 79 -11.93 30.65 18.92
CA PHE A 79 -10.59 30.37 18.43
C PHE A 79 -9.79 29.48 19.39
N LEU A 80 -9.86 29.75 20.70
CA LEU A 80 -9.22 28.90 21.72
C LEU A 80 -9.80 27.47 21.75
N LYS A 81 -11.12 27.32 21.58
CA LYS A 81 -11.76 25.99 21.48
C LYS A 81 -11.34 25.23 20.23
N ILE A 82 -11.23 25.94 19.10
CA ILE A 82 -10.77 25.38 17.84
C ILE A 82 -9.31 24.91 17.97
N ASP A 83 -8.45 25.71 18.61
CA ASP A 83 -7.06 25.35 18.86
C ASP A 83 -6.93 24.07 19.72
N SER A 84 -7.67 24.01 20.83
CA SER A 84 -7.77 22.81 21.68
C SER A 84 -8.23 21.57 20.91
N PHE A 85 -9.23 21.72 20.04
CA PHE A 85 -9.71 20.65 19.18
C PHE A 85 -8.63 20.17 18.19
N PHE A 86 -7.88 21.09 17.57
CA PHE A 86 -6.78 20.73 16.69
C PHE A 86 -5.64 20.02 17.41
N VAL A 87 -5.27 20.47 18.62
CA VAL A 87 -4.26 19.77 19.44
C VAL A 87 -4.70 18.33 19.74
N SER A 88 -5.97 18.12 20.10
CA SER A 88 -6.54 16.79 20.33
C SER A 88 -6.50 15.92 19.07
N LEU A 89 -6.85 16.48 17.90
CA LEU A 89 -6.76 15.78 16.62
C LEU A 89 -5.32 15.39 16.25
N ILE A 90 -4.36 16.31 16.44
CA ILE A 90 -2.95 16.05 16.20
C ILE A 90 -2.46 14.92 17.11
N ALA A 91 -2.81 14.94 18.39
CA ALA A 91 -2.46 13.90 19.35
C ALA A 91 -3.06 12.54 18.95
N LYS A 92 -4.35 12.50 18.57
CA LYS A 92 -5.03 11.27 18.13
C LYS A 92 -4.43 10.72 16.83
N SER A 93 -4.13 11.59 15.87
CA SER A 93 -3.49 11.21 14.60
C SER A 93 -2.09 10.66 14.82
N ARG A 94 -1.29 11.32 15.68
CA ARG A 94 0.06 10.85 16.03
C ARG A 94 0.05 9.47 16.70
N ASN A 95 -0.86 9.26 17.66
CA ASN A 95 -0.99 7.95 18.31
C ASN A 95 -1.41 6.86 17.32
N LYS A 96 -2.37 7.15 16.42
CA LYS A 96 -2.78 6.18 15.39
C LYS A 96 -1.64 5.87 14.41
N SER A 97 -0.86 6.88 14.02
CA SER A 97 0.31 6.71 13.17
C SER A 97 1.38 5.83 13.85
N GLN A 98 1.65 6.05 15.14
CA GLN A 98 2.58 5.22 15.90
C GLN A 98 2.09 3.78 16.06
N GLU A 99 0.79 3.57 16.34
CA GLU A 99 0.19 2.24 16.42
C GLU A 99 0.33 1.48 15.09
N LEU A 100 0.05 2.13 13.96
CA LEU A 100 0.21 1.54 12.64
C LEU A 100 1.68 1.27 12.32
N ALA A 101 2.60 2.16 12.72
CA ALA A 101 4.03 1.93 12.55
C ALA A 101 4.48 0.68 13.34
N VAL A 102 4.01 0.49 14.57
CA VAL A 102 4.31 -0.71 15.37
C VAL A 102 3.71 -1.96 14.72
N LYS A 103 2.42 -1.96 14.37
CA LYS A 103 1.76 -3.09 13.70
C LYS A 103 2.42 -3.46 12.37
N SER A 104 2.83 -2.46 11.58
CA SER A 104 3.56 -2.71 10.34
C SER A 104 4.92 -3.37 10.59
N ARG A 105 5.65 -2.93 11.62
CA ARG A 105 6.93 -3.54 12.04
C ARG A 105 6.73 -4.96 12.52
N GLU A 106 5.72 -5.21 13.34
CA GLU A 106 5.34 -6.55 13.81
C GLU A 106 5.02 -7.48 12.63
N TRP A 107 4.14 -7.07 11.71
CA TRP A 107 3.77 -7.84 10.52
C TRP A 107 4.97 -8.15 9.62
N VAL A 108 5.87 -7.17 9.39
CA VAL A 108 7.09 -7.38 8.62
C VAL A 108 8.03 -8.34 9.35
N SER A 109 8.17 -8.17 10.67
CA SER A 109 9.01 -9.04 11.50
C SER A 109 8.51 -10.48 11.48
N GLU A 110 7.20 -10.70 11.59
CA GLU A 110 6.58 -12.02 11.57
C GLU A 110 6.84 -12.72 10.24
N LYS A 111 6.64 -12.02 9.12
CA LYS A 111 6.95 -12.54 7.78
C LYS A 111 8.42 -12.86 7.62
N ARG A 112 9.31 -11.99 8.12
CA ARG A 112 10.76 -12.21 8.08
C ARG A 112 11.16 -13.41 8.93
N MET A 113 10.58 -13.57 10.11
CA MET A 113 10.83 -14.69 11.02
C MET A 113 10.39 -16.01 10.41
N LYS A 114 9.18 -16.09 9.85
CA LYS A 114 8.71 -17.29 9.14
C LYS A 114 9.63 -17.67 7.98
N LYS A 115 10.15 -16.67 7.25
CA LYS A 115 11.13 -16.91 6.18
C LYS A 115 12.45 -17.46 6.73
N ILE A 116 12.99 -16.86 7.79
CA ILE A 116 14.24 -17.31 8.43
C ILE A 116 14.07 -18.73 9.00
N GLU A 117 12.95 -19.01 9.65
CA GLU A 117 12.63 -20.33 10.19
C GLU A 117 12.56 -21.39 9.09
N LYS A 118 11.86 -21.09 7.98
CA LYS A 118 11.82 -21.97 6.81
C LYS A 118 13.21 -22.24 6.24
N LEU A 119 14.05 -21.21 6.11
CA LEU A 119 15.43 -21.36 5.63
C LEU A 119 16.28 -22.22 6.59
N LYS A 120 16.14 -22.01 7.89
CA LYS A 120 16.82 -22.80 8.92
C LYS A 120 16.39 -24.27 8.88
N LEU A 121 15.10 -24.53 8.65
CA LEU A 121 14.58 -25.89 8.47
C LEU A 121 15.18 -26.56 7.22
N VAL A 122 15.22 -25.85 6.09
CA VAL A 122 15.84 -26.35 4.85
C VAL A 122 17.32 -26.66 5.06
N ALA A 123 18.06 -25.78 5.74
CA ALA A 123 19.47 -26.02 6.04
C ALA A 123 19.67 -27.25 6.94
N ARG A 124 18.82 -27.44 7.95
CA ARG A 124 18.87 -28.63 8.81
C ARG A 124 18.60 -29.91 8.02
N LEU A 125 17.59 -29.90 7.15
CA LEU A 125 17.26 -31.06 6.32
C LEU A 125 18.40 -31.42 5.36
N LYS A 126 19.01 -30.42 4.74
CA LYS A 126 20.21 -30.64 3.90
C LYS A 126 21.34 -31.30 4.67
N MET A 127 21.66 -30.76 5.86
CA MET A 127 22.70 -31.33 6.72
C MET A 127 22.40 -32.77 7.11
N THR A 128 21.15 -33.12 7.40
CA THR A 128 20.78 -34.51 7.74
C THR A 128 20.89 -35.47 6.55
N VAL A 129 20.58 -35.00 5.34
CA VAL A 129 20.75 -35.78 4.11
C VAL A 129 22.23 -36.03 3.86
N GLU A 130 23.06 -34.98 3.91
CA GLU A 130 24.51 -35.04 3.70
C GLU A 130 25.17 -36.01 4.71
N GLN A 131 24.77 -35.97 5.98
CA GLN A 131 25.25 -36.91 7.00
C GLN A 131 24.87 -38.37 6.71
N LYS A 132 23.62 -38.61 6.27
CA LYS A 132 23.14 -39.96 5.94
C LYS A 132 23.86 -40.51 4.71
N GLU A 133 24.07 -39.67 3.69
CA GLU A 133 24.84 -40.00 2.51
C GLU A 133 26.29 -40.37 2.87
N GLU A 134 26.97 -39.53 3.67
CA GLU A 134 28.35 -39.80 4.07
C GLU A 134 28.47 -41.11 4.86
N HIS A 135 27.51 -41.40 5.74
CA HIS A 135 27.45 -42.65 6.48
C HIS A 135 27.32 -43.87 5.55
N LEU A 136 26.42 -43.81 4.56
CA LEU A 136 26.24 -44.87 3.57
C LEU A 136 27.49 -45.06 2.69
N LEU A 137 28.09 -43.96 2.22
CA LEU A 137 29.34 -44.00 1.45
C LEU A 137 30.51 -44.55 2.27
N ARG A 138 30.54 -44.32 3.59
CA ARG A 138 31.53 -44.93 4.47
C ARG A 138 31.28 -46.43 4.64
N SER A 139 30.03 -46.87 4.76
CA SER A 139 29.67 -48.29 4.79
C SER A 139 30.10 -49.01 3.51
N LEU A 140 29.83 -48.40 2.35
CA LEU A 140 30.22 -48.92 1.04
C LEU A 140 31.75 -48.99 0.85
N ARG A 141 32.51 -48.07 1.45
CA ARG A 141 33.98 -48.14 1.48
C ARG A 141 34.50 -49.35 2.27
N GLN A 142 33.79 -49.76 3.32
CA GLN A 142 34.16 -50.93 4.13
C GLN A 142 33.68 -52.22 3.47
N ASN A 143 32.49 -52.22 2.90
CA ASN A 143 31.92 -53.35 2.16
C ASN A 143 31.38 -52.90 0.79
N PRO A 144 32.19 -52.97 -0.27
CA PRO A 144 31.81 -52.53 -1.61
C PRO A 144 30.68 -53.35 -2.25
N LYS A 145 30.30 -54.49 -1.67
CA LYS A 145 29.23 -55.37 -2.16
C LYS A 145 27.97 -55.32 -1.29
N ASP A 146 27.83 -54.30 -0.44
CA ASP A 146 26.65 -54.13 0.40
C ASP A 146 25.44 -53.61 -0.42
N ILE A 147 24.60 -54.55 -0.85
CA ILE A 147 23.37 -54.28 -1.61
C ILE A 147 22.39 -53.41 -0.80
N LYS A 148 22.35 -53.53 0.53
CA LYS A 148 21.44 -52.72 1.35
C LYS A 148 21.88 -51.26 1.34
N ALA A 149 23.16 -50.98 1.49
CA ALA A 149 23.70 -49.63 1.46
C ALA A 149 23.46 -48.94 0.10
N TYR A 150 23.63 -49.64 -1.03
CA TYR A 150 23.30 -49.08 -2.35
C TYR A 150 21.79 -48.81 -2.52
N ARG A 151 20.90 -49.70 -2.02
CA ARG A 151 19.45 -49.45 -2.02
C ARG A 151 19.08 -48.22 -1.19
N GLU A 152 19.63 -48.11 0.01
CA GLU A 152 19.38 -46.94 0.88
C GLU A 152 19.91 -45.64 0.28
N LEU A 153 21.04 -45.69 -0.43
CA LEU A 153 21.60 -44.55 -1.15
C LEU A 153 20.70 -44.13 -2.33
N GLY A 154 20.23 -45.09 -3.13
CA GLY A 154 19.28 -44.84 -4.21
C GLY A 154 17.96 -44.24 -3.73
N LEU A 155 17.44 -44.73 -2.60
CA LEU A 155 16.25 -44.16 -1.95
C LEU A 155 16.50 -42.74 -1.44
N LEU A 156 17.66 -42.48 -0.82
CA LEU A 156 18.03 -41.14 -0.36
C LEU A 156 18.11 -40.14 -1.52
N TYR A 157 18.67 -40.55 -2.66
CA TYR A 157 18.73 -39.70 -3.85
C TYR A 157 17.35 -39.46 -4.46
N LEU A 158 16.45 -40.45 -4.44
CA LEU A 158 15.05 -40.27 -4.82
C LEU A 158 14.33 -39.25 -3.92
N GLU A 159 14.54 -39.31 -2.59
CA GLU A 159 14.01 -38.32 -1.64
C GLU A 159 14.52 -36.90 -1.95
N CYS A 160 15.78 -36.80 -2.41
CA CYS A 160 16.40 -35.54 -2.83
C CYS A 160 16.03 -35.09 -4.25
N LYS A 161 15.18 -35.85 -4.96
CA LYS A 161 14.84 -35.66 -6.37
C LYS A 161 16.04 -35.69 -7.32
N ASN A 162 17.12 -36.34 -6.92
CA ASN A 162 18.29 -36.56 -7.76
C ASN A 162 18.17 -37.91 -8.47
N GLN A 163 17.50 -37.90 -9.62
CA GLN A 163 17.14 -39.13 -10.33
C GLN A 163 18.33 -39.80 -11.02
N GLN A 164 19.34 -39.03 -11.42
CA GLN A 164 20.55 -39.54 -12.07
C GLN A 164 21.36 -40.41 -11.10
N ASP A 165 21.67 -39.88 -9.91
CA ASP A 165 22.45 -40.62 -8.91
C ASP A 165 21.65 -41.77 -8.31
N ALA A 166 20.32 -41.62 -8.18
CA ALA A 166 19.44 -42.71 -7.78
C ALA A 166 19.51 -43.88 -8.77
N THR A 167 19.47 -43.60 -10.08
CA THR A 167 19.53 -44.61 -11.15
C THR A 167 20.85 -45.37 -11.08
N ALA A 168 21.98 -44.67 -10.98
CA ALA A 168 23.30 -45.29 -10.82
C ALA A 168 23.37 -46.20 -9.58
N ALA A 169 22.82 -45.77 -8.45
CA ALA A 169 22.79 -46.58 -7.23
C ALA A 169 21.95 -47.87 -7.38
N PHE A 170 20.79 -47.80 -8.04
CA PHE A 170 19.95 -48.99 -8.29
C PHE A 170 20.51 -49.90 -9.38
N GLU A 171 21.22 -49.38 -10.37
CA GLU A 171 21.95 -50.19 -11.35
C GLU A 171 23.06 -51.01 -10.68
N GLU A 172 23.77 -50.41 -9.72
CA GLU A 172 24.75 -51.14 -8.90
C GLU A 172 24.10 -52.25 -8.05
N VAL A 173 22.89 -52.00 -7.51
CA VAL A 173 22.09 -53.05 -6.84
C VAL A 173 21.81 -54.21 -7.78
N LEU A 174 21.35 -53.95 -9.00
CA LEU A 174 21.05 -55.00 -9.99
C LEU A 174 22.30 -55.70 -10.53
N ARG A 175 23.44 -55.01 -10.57
CA ARG A 175 24.73 -55.62 -10.92
C ARG A 175 25.17 -56.64 -9.86
N LEU A 176 24.94 -56.34 -8.59
CA LEU A 176 25.28 -57.23 -7.47
C LEU A 176 24.22 -58.31 -7.23
N ASN A 177 22.94 -57.99 -7.43
CA ASN A 177 21.80 -58.89 -7.33
C ASN A 177 20.79 -58.63 -8.47
N PRO A 178 20.89 -59.37 -9.58
CA PRO A 178 19.99 -59.22 -10.72
C PRO A 178 18.52 -59.50 -10.42
N GLU A 179 18.19 -60.17 -9.31
CA GLU A 179 16.82 -60.50 -8.91
C GLU A 179 16.24 -59.55 -7.85
N ASP A 180 16.88 -58.41 -7.58
CA ASP A 180 16.33 -57.41 -6.67
C ASP A 180 15.09 -56.72 -7.27
N GLU A 181 13.90 -57.19 -6.89
CA GLU A 181 12.61 -56.66 -7.37
C GLU A 181 12.47 -55.17 -7.08
N MET A 182 12.95 -54.69 -5.93
CA MET A 182 12.84 -53.30 -5.54
C MET A 182 13.62 -52.39 -6.50
N ALA A 183 14.86 -52.73 -6.81
CA ALA A 183 15.67 -51.96 -7.75
C ALA A 183 15.09 -52.01 -9.17
N LYS A 184 14.58 -53.16 -9.64
CA LYS A 184 13.87 -53.27 -10.94
C LYS A 184 12.68 -52.31 -10.99
N MET A 185 11.79 -52.39 -9.99
CA MET A 185 10.60 -51.55 -9.90
C MET A 185 10.96 -50.06 -9.84
N LYS A 186 11.99 -49.67 -9.07
CA LYS A 186 12.39 -48.27 -8.93
C LYS A 186 13.02 -47.70 -10.21
N LEU A 187 13.83 -48.49 -10.92
CA LEU A 187 14.36 -48.08 -12.22
C LEU A 187 13.25 -47.94 -13.27
N GLU A 188 12.28 -48.84 -13.29
CA GLU A 188 11.13 -48.77 -14.19
C GLU A 188 10.27 -47.53 -13.90
N GLU A 189 9.96 -47.26 -12.63
CA GLU A 189 9.25 -46.07 -12.18
C GLU A 189 9.95 -44.78 -12.65
N MET A 190 11.27 -44.71 -12.52
CA MET A 190 12.08 -43.57 -12.97
C MET A 190 12.05 -43.41 -14.51
N LYS A 191 12.19 -44.50 -15.26
CA LYS A 191 12.13 -44.48 -16.74
C LYS A 191 10.78 -44.02 -17.26
N ILE A 192 9.67 -44.49 -16.67
CA ILE A 192 8.32 -44.06 -17.04
C ILE A 192 8.15 -42.56 -16.80
N LYS A 193 8.70 -42.06 -15.69
CA LYS A 193 8.64 -40.64 -15.34
C LYS A 193 9.46 -39.75 -16.27
N GLU A 194 10.58 -40.24 -16.78
CA GLU A 194 11.40 -39.57 -17.80
C GLU A 194 10.78 -39.62 -19.20
N ALA A 195 10.12 -40.74 -19.55
CA ALA A 195 9.47 -40.91 -20.85
C ALA A 195 8.22 -40.04 -21.04
N GLY A 196 7.71 -39.40 -19.97
CA GLY A 196 6.43 -38.70 -19.98
C GLY A 196 5.25 -39.67 -20.16
N PRO A 197 3.98 -39.22 -20.04
CA PRO A 197 2.84 -40.10 -20.23
C PRO A 197 2.88 -40.64 -21.67
N VAL A 198 3.18 -41.94 -21.79
CA VAL A 198 2.95 -42.70 -23.01
C VAL A 198 1.44 -42.72 -23.19
N VAL A 199 0.94 -41.75 -23.96
CA VAL A 199 -0.40 -41.81 -24.54
C VAL A 199 -0.42 -43.11 -25.33
N GLY A 200 -1.07 -44.13 -24.76
CA GLY A 200 -1.26 -45.40 -25.42
C GLY A 200 -1.93 -45.12 -26.75
N GLU A 201 -1.22 -45.37 -27.85
CA GLU A 201 -1.83 -45.53 -29.15
C GLU A 201 -2.87 -46.63 -29.02
N ASN A 202 -4.11 -46.17 -29.02
CA ASN A 202 -5.30 -46.98 -28.96
C ASN A 202 -5.28 -47.94 -30.15
N LYS A 203 -5.07 -49.23 -29.87
CA LYS A 203 -5.31 -50.31 -30.82
C LYS A 203 -6.82 -50.45 -31.05
N ASN A 204 -7.42 -49.47 -31.70
CA ASN A 204 -8.68 -49.63 -32.43
C ASN A 204 -8.36 -49.89 -33.91
N SER A 205 -7.70 -51.01 -34.17
CA SER A 205 -8.01 -51.77 -35.38
C SER A 205 -9.32 -52.48 -35.11
N GLU A 206 -10.42 -51.73 -35.17
CA GLU A 206 -11.76 -52.28 -35.34
C GLU A 206 -11.77 -52.97 -36.70
N SER A 207 -11.47 -54.27 -36.63
CA SER A 207 -12.02 -55.28 -37.52
C SER A 207 -13.54 -55.18 -37.52
N GLN A 208 -14.09 -54.43 -38.46
CA GLN A 208 -15.45 -54.61 -38.97
C GLN A 208 -15.43 -54.44 -40.48
N THR A 209 -15.17 -55.56 -41.15
CA THR A 209 -15.85 -55.94 -42.40
C THR A 209 -17.35 -56.04 -42.19
#